data_AF-A0AAW6KI13-F1
#
_entry.id   AF-A0AAW6KI13-F1
#
_cell.length_a   1.000
_cell.length_b   1.000
_cell.length_c   1.000
_cell.angle_alpha   90.00
_cell.angle_beta   90.00
_cell.angle_gamma   90.00
#
_symmetry.space_group_name_H-M   'P 1'
#
loop_
_entity.id
_entity.type
_entity.pdbx_description
1 polymer ?
#
loop_
_entity_poly.entity_id
_entity_poly.type
_entity_poly.pdbx_seq_one_letter_code
_entity_poly.pdbx_strand_id
1 'polypeptide(L)'
;TEAHRVQVSGRLESAEKASKKADLKKMWVSTLDTRTRIGHRKLDGKVVERDGVFKSIYGGVGKAPGHMHNAKDDINCRCSIIFIVNGQKPEVRRSRIAGKNVVIPYTTYEEWKEQLKKAG
;
A
#
# COMPACT_ATOMS: atom_id res chain seq x y z
N THR A 1 12.11 6.85 5.61
CA THR A 1 12.56 8.26 5.67
C THR A 1 11.44 9.10 6.23
N GLU A 2 11.73 10.18 6.94
CA GLU A 2 10.68 11.00 7.55
C GLU A 2 9.74 11.63 6.52
N ALA A 3 10.24 11.99 5.34
CA ALA A 3 9.40 12.46 4.24
C ALA A 3 8.31 11.43 3.84
N HIS A 4 8.65 10.14 3.80
CA HIS A 4 7.67 9.09 3.51
C HIS A 4 6.59 9.01 4.59
N ARG A 5 7.00 9.05 5.87
CA ARG A 5 6.10 9.02 7.01
C ARG A 5 5.13 10.19 6.99
N VAL A 6 5.64 11.41 6.79
CA VAL A 6 4.82 12.64 6.69
C VAL A 6 3.80 12.55 5.56
N GLN A 7 4.19 12.04 4.38
CA GLN A 7 3.26 11.86 3.26
C GLN A 7 2.14 10.84 3.56
N VAL A 8 2.42 9.81 4.35
CA VAL A 8 1.41 8.82 4.75
C VAL A 8 0.51 9.40 5.85
N SER A 9 1.08 10.12 6.83
CA SER A 9 0.30 10.86 7.84
C SER A 9 -0.69 11.84 7.20
N GLY A 10 -0.25 12.63 6.21
CA GLY A 10 -1.12 13.57 5.52
C GLY A 10 -2.29 12.91 4.78
N ARG A 11 -2.08 11.70 4.24
CA ARG A 11 -3.17 10.89 3.65
C ARG A 11 -4.17 10.45 4.71
N LEU A 12 -3.71 9.98 5.87
CA LEU A 12 -4.57 9.58 6.98
C LEU A 12 -5.40 10.75 7.50
N GLU A 13 -4.80 11.92 7.69
CA GLU A 13 -5.50 13.14 8.13
C GLU A 13 -6.52 13.61 7.09
N SER A 14 -6.16 13.58 5.80
CA SER A 14 -7.09 13.92 4.72
C SER A 14 -8.32 13.00 4.72
N ALA A 15 -8.12 11.71 4.98
CA ALA A 15 -9.21 10.76 5.07
C ALA A 15 -10.11 10.97 6.30
N GLU A 16 -9.59 11.46 7.41
CA GLU A 16 -10.42 11.83 8.57
C GLU A 16 -11.39 12.98 8.24
N LYS A 17 -10.95 13.96 7.46
CA LYS A 17 -11.83 15.04 7.00
C LYS A 17 -12.86 14.52 5.99
N ALA A 18 -12.43 13.67 5.05
CA ALA A 18 -13.28 13.11 4.02
C ALA A 18 -14.33 12.11 4.57
N SER A 19 -14.02 11.39 5.65
CA SER A 19 -14.95 10.42 6.25
C SER A 19 -16.23 11.04 6.82
N LYS A 20 -16.27 12.37 6.98
CA LYS A 20 -17.49 13.10 7.35
C LYS A 20 -18.53 13.13 6.23
N LYS A 21 -18.13 12.81 5.00
CA LYS A 21 -18.96 12.94 3.79
C LYS A 21 -18.99 11.66 2.93
N ALA A 22 -18.15 10.68 3.22
CA ALA A 22 -18.04 9.44 2.45
C ALA A 22 -17.66 8.27 3.35
N ASP A 23 -18.09 7.07 3.00
CA ASP A 23 -17.59 5.84 3.61
C ASP A 23 -16.18 5.55 3.07
N LEU A 24 -15.23 5.34 3.99
CA LEU A 24 -13.83 5.15 3.64
C LEU A 24 -13.29 3.88 4.27
N LYS A 25 -12.71 3.02 3.43
CA LYS A 25 -11.83 1.93 3.88
C LYS A 25 -10.42 2.18 3.38
N LYS A 26 -9.44 1.64 4.09
CA LYS A 26 -8.02 1.85 3.79
C LYS A 26 -7.46 0.58 3.18
N MET A 27 -6.83 0.70 2.02
CA MET A 27 -6.16 -0.39 1.33
C MET A 27 -4.65 -0.16 1.30
N TRP A 28 -3.89 -1.20 1.63
CA TRP A 28 -2.43 -1.19 1.51
C TRP A 28 -2.00 -1.37 0.06
N VAL A 29 -1.07 -0.54 -0.40
CA VAL A 29 -0.52 -0.57 -1.77
C VAL A 29 0.99 -0.65 -1.74
N SER A 30 1.55 -1.82 -2.03
CA SER A 30 2.98 -2.07 -2.05
C SER A 30 3.67 -1.54 -3.30
N THR A 31 4.93 -1.14 -3.19
CA THR A 31 5.72 -0.78 -4.38
C THR A 31 5.96 -2.03 -5.23
N LEU A 32 5.74 -1.95 -6.55
CA LEU A 32 6.00 -3.05 -7.49
C LEU A 32 7.46 -3.05 -7.94
N ASP A 33 8.36 -3.56 -7.08
CA ASP A 33 9.76 -3.78 -7.39
C ASP A 33 10.35 -4.95 -6.58
N THR A 34 11.56 -5.38 -6.94
CA THR A 34 12.24 -6.54 -6.32
C THR A 34 12.63 -6.32 -4.85
N ARG A 35 12.66 -5.07 -4.38
CA ARG A 35 13.10 -4.68 -3.02
C ARG A 35 11.95 -4.65 -2.01
N THR A 36 10.70 -4.68 -2.45
CA THR A 36 9.55 -4.80 -1.54
C THR A 36 9.64 -6.10 -0.75
N ARG A 37 9.55 -6.01 0.57
CA ARG A 37 9.74 -7.13 1.51
C ARG A 37 8.56 -8.10 1.48
N ILE A 38 8.81 -9.39 1.71
CA ILE A 38 7.78 -10.45 1.68
C ILE A 38 6.57 -10.10 2.56
N GLY A 39 6.80 -9.61 3.78
CA GLY A 39 5.70 -9.21 4.67
C GLY A 39 4.80 -8.13 4.07
N HIS A 40 5.38 -7.19 3.31
CA HIS A 40 4.64 -6.10 2.67
C HIS A 40 3.99 -6.55 1.36
N ARG A 41 4.59 -7.50 0.64
CA ARG A 41 3.92 -8.17 -0.50
C ARG A 41 2.61 -8.81 -0.06
N LYS A 42 2.62 -9.51 1.08
CA LYS A 42 1.44 -10.12 1.70
C LYS A 42 0.44 -9.11 2.27
N LEU A 43 0.81 -7.85 2.42
CA LEU A 43 -0.12 -6.78 2.80
C LEU A 43 -0.76 -6.12 1.57
N ASP A 44 -0.19 -6.26 0.37
CA ASP A 44 -0.70 -5.59 -0.82
C ASP A 44 -2.14 -6.00 -1.14
N GLY A 45 -2.99 -5.00 -1.38
CA GLY A 45 -4.42 -5.20 -1.62
C GLY A 45 -5.26 -5.50 -0.38
N LYS A 46 -4.66 -5.67 0.81
CA LYS A 46 -5.45 -5.84 2.03
C LYS A 46 -6.20 -4.57 2.37
N VAL A 47 -7.48 -4.75 2.68
CA VAL A 47 -8.40 -3.69 3.08
C VAL A 47 -8.71 -3.83 4.56
N VAL A 48 -8.68 -2.71 5.27
CA VAL A 48 -9.12 -2.59 6.66
C VAL A 48 -10.04 -1.38 6.78
N GLU A 49 -10.81 -1.31 7.86
CA GLU A 49 -11.55 -0.09 8.21
C GLU A 49 -10.60 1.11 8.32
N ARG A 50 -11.11 2.34 8.13
CA ARG A 50 -10.29 3.56 8.09
C ARG A 50 -9.31 3.68 9.27
N ASP A 51 -9.83 3.44 10.48
CA ASP A 51 -9.12 3.45 11.76
C ASP A 51 -8.47 2.10 12.12
N GLY A 52 -8.80 1.05 11.37
CA GLY A 52 -8.21 -0.27 11.48
C GLY A 52 -6.70 -0.30 11.23
N VAL A 53 -6.08 -1.40 11.66
CA VAL A 53 -4.63 -1.62 11.60
C VAL A 53 -4.27 -2.79 10.70
N PHE A 54 -3.10 -2.70 10.09
CA PHE A 54 -2.46 -3.80 9.38
C PHE A 54 -1.56 -4.59 10.33
N LYS A 55 -1.43 -5.89 10.05
CA LYS A 55 -0.55 -6.80 10.80
C LYS A 55 0.43 -7.46 9.84
N SER A 56 1.71 -7.17 10.01
CA SER A 56 2.80 -7.74 9.23
C SER A 56 3.24 -9.08 9.82
N ILE A 57 3.72 -9.98 8.97
CA ILE A 57 4.35 -11.24 9.41
C ILE A 57 5.66 -11.01 10.19
N TYR A 58 6.21 -9.79 10.13
CA TYR A 58 7.40 -9.41 10.88
C TYR A 58 7.09 -8.88 12.29
N GLY A 59 5.83 -8.96 12.73
CA GLY A 59 5.36 -8.54 14.05
C GLY A 59 4.88 -7.09 14.13
N GLY A 60 5.12 -6.27 13.10
CA GLY A 60 4.62 -4.89 13.07
C GLY A 60 3.09 -4.85 13.01
N VAL A 61 2.50 -3.99 13.83
CA VAL A 61 1.07 -3.72 13.87
C VAL A 61 0.86 -2.22 13.85
N GLY A 62 0.11 -1.72 12.87
CA GLY A 62 -0.10 -0.28 12.81
C GLY A 62 -0.94 0.20 11.64
N LYS A 63 -1.13 1.52 11.58
CA LYS A 63 -2.18 2.13 10.75
C LYS A 63 -1.84 2.15 9.25
N ALA A 64 -0.56 2.18 8.88
CA ALA A 64 -0.12 2.38 7.50
C ALA A 64 1.40 2.11 7.36
N PRO A 65 1.96 2.04 6.14
CA PRO A 65 3.40 2.02 5.92
C PRO A 65 4.11 3.18 6.63
N GLY A 66 5.21 2.91 7.33
CA GLY A 66 5.92 3.92 8.13
C GLY A 66 5.31 4.18 9.52
N HIS A 67 4.21 3.50 9.85
CA HIS A 67 3.50 3.55 11.13
C HIS A 67 3.20 2.15 11.67
N MET A 68 4.07 1.17 11.40
CA MET A 68 3.89 -0.22 11.83
C MET A 68 4.48 -0.52 13.21
N HIS A 69 5.12 0.47 13.84
CA HIS A 69 5.76 0.38 15.16
C HIS A 69 6.82 -0.74 15.23
N ASN A 70 7.44 -1.03 14.09
CA ASN A 70 8.46 -2.05 13.97
C ASN A 70 9.50 -1.60 12.94
N ALA A 71 10.76 -1.50 13.36
CA ALA A 71 11.85 -1.04 12.50
C ALA A 71 11.97 -1.85 11.20
N LYS A 72 11.75 -3.17 11.28
CA LYS A 72 11.82 -4.09 10.12
C LYS A 72 10.73 -3.82 9.08
N ASP A 73 9.58 -3.30 9.52
CA ASP A 73 8.49 -2.90 8.64
C ASP A 73 8.66 -1.47 8.13
N ASP A 74 9.10 -0.54 8.97
CA ASP A 74 9.02 0.90 8.68
C ASP A 74 10.25 1.46 7.95
N ILE A 75 11.46 1.04 8.30
CA ILE A 75 12.69 1.63 7.76
C ILE A 75 12.76 1.37 6.26
N ASN A 76 13.01 2.42 5.47
CA ASN A 76 13.10 2.37 4.00
C ASN A 76 11.87 1.75 3.31
N CYS A 77 10.72 1.70 3.97
CA CYS A 77 9.46 1.36 3.33
C CYS A 77 9.09 2.42 2.28
N ARG A 78 8.49 1.98 1.17
CA ARG A 78 8.02 2.81 0.04
C ARG A 78 6.59 2.47 -0.36
N CYS A 79 5.95 1.56 0.37
CA CYS A 79 4.55 1.22 0.21
C CYS A 79 3.70 2.43 0.57
N SER A 80 2.45 2.47 0.12
CA SER A 80 1.52 3.55 0.45
C SER A 80 0.17 2.96 0.85
N ILE A 81 -0.78 3.85 1.09
CA ILE A 81 -2.19 3.51 1.26
C ILE A 81 -3.01 4.30 0.26
N ILE A 82 -4.13 3.72 -0.13
CA ILE A 82 -5.20 4.43 -0.83
C ILE A 82 -6.52 4.19 -0.09
N PHE A 83 -7.50 5.04 -0.35
CA PHE A 83 -8.82 4.91 0.26
C PHE A 83 -9.81 4.38 -0.77
N ILE A 84 -10.55 3.35 -0.38
CA ILE A 84 -11.74 2.86 -1.07
C ILE A 84 -12.86 3.77 -0.63
N VAL A 85 -13.40 4.56 -1.56
CA VAL A 85 -14.42 5.57 -1.31
C VAL A 85 -15.77 5.00 -1.72
N ASN A 86 -16.72 4.88 -0.80
CA ASN A 86 -18.05 4.32 -1.05
C ASN A 86 -17.98 2.96 -1.78
N GLY A 87 -17.05 2.09 -1.37
CA GLY A 87 -16.85 0.76 -1.96
C GLY A 87 -16.09 0.74 -3.30
N GLN A 88 -15.73 1.89 -3.88
CA GLN A 88 -15.03 1.94 -5.17
C GLN A 88 -13.55 1.57 -5.01
N LYS A 89 -13.14 0.49 -5.69
CA LYS A 89 -11.76 0.00 -5.74
C LYS A 89 -11.01 0.62 -6.92
N PRO A 90 -9.67 0.74 -6.84
CA PRO A 90 -8.88 1.17 -7.99
C PRO A 90 -8.95 0.12 -9.11
N GLU A 91 -9.18 0.58 -10.33
CA GLU A 91 -9.14 -0.27 -11.52
C GLU A 91 -7.72 -0.44 -12.07
N VAL A 92 -6.85 0.52 -11.78
CA VAL A 92 -5.49 0.60 -12.33
C VAL A 92 -4.46 0.96 -11.27
N ARG A 93 -3.20 0.60 -11.51
CA ARG A 93 -2.05 1.06 -10.72
C ARG A 93 -0.84 1.33 -11.61
N ARG A 94 0.09 2.15 -11.12
CA ARG A 94 1.36 2.41 -11.81
C ARG A 94 2.36 1.28 -11.55
N SER A 95 3.10 0.91 -12.59
CA SER A 95 4.21 -0.04 -12.54
C SER A 95 5.38 0.48 -13.38
N ARG A 96 6.55 -0.14 -13.24
CA ARG A 96 7.74 0.17 -14.05
C ARG A 96 8.18 -1.07 -14.82
N ILE A 97 8.04 -1.03 -16.15
CA ILE A 97 8.40 -2.12 -17.06
C ILE A 97 9.46 -1.60 -18.02
N ALA A 98 10.58 -2.32 -18.15
CA ALA A 98 11.71 -1.93 -19.02
C ALA A 98 12.17 -0.46 -18.81
N GLY A 99 12.22 0.00 -17.55
CA GLY A 99 12.64 1.35 -17.20
C GLY A 99 11.59 2.45 -17.41
N LYS A 100 10.47 2.17 -18.08
CA LYS A 100 9.37 3.13 -18.35
C LYS A 100 8.25 3.00 -17.32
N ASN A 101 7.63 4.13 -16.98
CA ASN A 101 6.43 4.16 -16.15
C ASN A 101 5.22 3.80 -17.01
N VAL A 102 4.44 2.81 -16.58
CA VAL A 102 3.24 2.34 -17.27
C VAL A 102 2.06 2.27 -16.31
N VAL A 103 0.85 2.39 -16.85
CA VAL A 103 -0.39 2.14 -16.11
C VAL A 103 -0.89 0.76 -16.51
N ILE A 104 -1.12 -0.09 -15.51
CA ILE A 104 -1.60 -1.46 -15.69
C ILE A 104 -2.91 -1.64 -14.92
N PRO A 105 -3.73 -2.64 -15.27
CA PRO A 105 -4.84 -3.05 -14.43
C PRO A 105 -4.38 -3.31 -13.00
N TYR A 106 -5.23 -3.02 -12.02
CA TYR A 106 -4.89 -3.25 -10.63
C TYR A 106 -4.64 -4.73 -10.42
N THR A 107 -3.44 -5.04 -9.95
CA THR A 107 -2.98 -6.38 -9.62
C THR A 107 -2.24 -6.30 -8.30
N THR A 108 -2.33 -7.33 -7.48
CA THR A 108 -1.54 -7.43 -6.26
C THR A 108 -0.07 -7.69 -6.59
N TYR A 109 0.81 -7.47 -5.62
CA TYR A 109 2.25 -7.67 -5.81
C TYR A 109 2.56 -9.11 -6.24
N GLU A 110 1.92 -10.11 -5.62
CA GLU A 110 2.21 -11.52 -5.93
C GLU A 110 1.76 -11.87 -7.35
N GLU A 111 0.58 -11.44 -7.77
CA GLU A 111 0.10 -11.59 -9.15
C GLU A 111 1.03 -10.89 -10.16
N TRP A 112 1.41 -9.65 -9.89
CA TRP A 112 2.38 -8.90 -10.71
C TRP A 112 3.71 -9.64 -10.83
N LYS A 113 4.20 -10.22 -9.74
CA LYS A 113 5.45 -10.99 -9.71
C LYS A 113 5.35 -12.26 -10.56
N GLU A 114 4.22 -12.96 -10.52
CA GLU A 114 3.98 -14.13 -11.38
C GLU A 114 3.87 -13.76 -12.86
N GLN A 115 3.26 -12.62 -13.19
CA GLN A 115 3.22 -12.10 -14.57
C GLN A 115 4.63 -11.84 -15.11
N LEU A 116 5.52 -11.26 -14.30
CA LEU A 116 6.92 -11.05 -14.71
C LEU A 116 7.68 -12.36 -14.95
N LYS A 117 7.45 -13.40 -14.14
CA LYS A 117 8.07 -14.72 -14.36
C LYS A 117 7.60 -15.40 -15.63
N LYS A 118 6.35 -15.18 -16.05
CA LYS A 118 5.80 -15.74 -17.30
C LYS A 118 6.27 -14.99 -18.55
N ALA A 119 6.69 -13.73 -18.38
CA ALA A 119 7.14 -12.87 -19.46
C ALA A 119 8.66 -12.91 -19.71
N GLY A 120 9.42 -13.62 -18.87
CA GLY A 120 10.86 -13.87 -19.01
C GLY A 120 11.12 -15.35 -19.24
#